data_AF-A0A2V7UKD0-F1
#
_entry.id   AF-A0A2V7UKD0-F1
#
_cell.length_a   1.000
_cell.length_b   1.000
_cell.length_c   1.000
_cell.angle_alpha   90.00
_cell.angle_beta   90.00
_cell.angle_gamma   90.00
#
_symmetry.space_group_name_H-M   'P 1'
#
loop_
_entity.id
_entity.type
_entity.pdbx_description
1 polymer ?
#
loop_
_entity_poly.entity_id
_entity_poly.type
_entity_poly.pdbx_seq_one_letter_code
_entity_poly.pdbx_strand_id
1 'polypeptide(L)'
;MRRSAAGALLALLLLGAPALSGCGGEQRNKRQEAVANITSDTAVLEEASAAANAVIRNNMDCDTVNAALPEANRKLDEAAGKIRTPAGRATLESLKAQVRTAAQNCPPGDVVRQQPPPP
;
A
#
# COMPACT_ATOMS: atom_id res chain seq x y z
N MET A 1 44.95 51.24 16.75
CA MET A 1 45.18 50.97 18.18
C MET A 1 43.86 51.22 18.91
N ARG A 2 43.17 50.16 19.37
CA ARG A 2 42.84 49.86 20.80
C ARG A 2 42.18 51.07 21.52
N ARG A 3 40.94 51.03 22.02
CA ARG A 3 40.35 50.04 22.96
C ARG A 3 38.84 50.25 23.10
N SER A 4 38.11 49.14 23.26
CA SER A 4 36.72 49.06 23.70
C SER A 4 36.54 49.42 25.19
N ALA A 5 35.34 49.92 25.53
CA ALA A 5 34.64 49.75 26.82
C ALA A 5 33.14 49.97 26.52
N ALA A 6 32.33 48.94 26.26
CA ALA A 6 31.81 47.94 27.18
C ALA A 6 31.02 48.56 28.36
N GLY A 7 29.71 48.30 28.37
CA GLY A 7 28.92 48.28 29.59
C GLY A 7 27.97 49.45 29.79
N ALA A 8 26.84 49.45 29.08
CA ALA A 8 25.55 49.92 29.60
C ALA A 8 24.53 49.91 28.46
N LEU A 9 23.83 48.79 28.25
CA LEU A 9 22.46 48.74 27.69
C LEU A 9 22.00 47.28 27.67
N LEU A 10 22.00 46.70 28.86
CA LEU A 10 21.57 45.34 29.18
C LEU A 10 20.09 45.40 29.63
N ALA A 11 19.18 45.96 28.82
CA ALA A 11 17.84 46.27 29.34
C ALA A 11 16.65 46.20 28.37
N LEU A 12 16.75 45.65 27.15
CA LEU A 12 15.59 45.66 26.24
C LEU A 12 15.31 44.40 25.41
N LEU A 13 16.01 43.28 25.64
CA LEU A 13 15.73 42.00 24.97
C LEU A 13 14.86 41.05 25.81
N LEU A 14 13.94 41.62 26.59
CA LEU A 14 12.96 40.91 27.42
C LEU A 14 11.51 41.01 26.89
N LEU A 15 11.31 41.43 25.64
CA LEU A 15 9.98 41.46 25.02
C LEU A 15 9.81 40.35 23.98
N GLY A 16 9.08 39.30 24.39
CA GLY A 16 8.14 38.61 23.52
C GLY A 16 8.72 37.50 22.64
N ALA A 17 9.06 36.36 23.24
CA ALA A 17 8.86 35.10 22.53
C ALA A 17 7.37 34.74 22.67
N PRO A 18 6.52 34.89 21.63
CA PRO A 18 5.16 34.40 21.72
C PRO A 18 5.25 32.89 21.90
N ALA A 19 4.50 32.39 22.88
CA ALA A 19 4.34 30.97 23.11
C ALA A 19 3.84 30.30 21.81
N LEU A 20 4.74 29.61 21.09
CA LEU A 20 4.40 28.58 20.11
C LEU A 20 3.89 27.33 20.86
N SER A 21 2.84 27.52 21.66
CA SER A 21 2.13 26.46 22.38
C SER A 21 0.75 26.33 21.76
N GLY A 22 0.68 25.69 20.59
CA GLY A 22 -0.61 25.50 19.93
C GLY A 22 -0.55 25.08 18.47
N CYS A 23 0.27 24.08 18.11
CA CYS A 23 0.16 23.42 16.80
C CYS A 23 0.59 21.94 16.84
N GLY A 24 0.49 21.28 18.00
CA GLY A 24 0.79 19.85 18.14
C GLY A 24 -0.41 18.92 17.96
N GLY A 25 -1.63 19.43 18.05
CA GLY A 25 -2.87 18.64 18.00
C GLY A 25 -3.19 18.16 16.58
N GLU A 26 -3.03 19.03 15.58
CA GLU A 26 -3.35 18.71 14.19
C GLU A 26 -2.37 17.68 13.59
N GLN A 27 -1.10 17.73 13.99
CA GLN A 27 -0.07 16.79 13.54
C GLN A 27 -0.22 15.40 14.17
N ARG A 28 -0.67 15.32 15.44
CA ARG A 28 -1.00 14.04 16.09
C ARG A 28 -2.21 13.37 15.44
N ASN A 29 -3.24 14.13 15.10
CA ASN A 29 -4.44 13.62 14.45
C ASN A 29 -4.13 13.07 13.04
N LYS A 30 -3.41 13.83 12.20
CA LYS A 30 -2.96 13.36 10.87
C LYS A 30 -2.09 12.10 10.95
N ARG A 31 -1.22 11.99 11.96
CA ARG A 31 -0.40 10.79 12.18
C ARG A 31 -1.24 9.59 12.60
N GLN A 32 -2.22 9.77 13.48
CA GLN A 32 -3.13 8.70 13.91
C GLN A 32 -3.99 8.20 12.74
N GLU A 33 -4.51 9.12 11.92
CA GLU A 33 -5.28 8.78 10.72
C GLU A 33 -4.42 8.04 9.69
N ALA A 34 -3.16 8.46 9.48
CA ALA A 34 -2.23 7.75 8.61
C ALA A 34 -1.95 6.32 9.10
N VAL A 35 -1.75 6.13 10.41
CA VAL A 35 -1.55 4.79 10.99
C VAL A 35 -2.80 3.94 10.85
N ALA A 36 -3.98 4.49 11.12
CA ALA A 36 -5.25 3.77 10.96
C ALA A 36 -5.49 3.34 9.51
N ASN A 37 -5.19 4.20 8.54
CA ASN A 37 -5.28 3.87 7.11
C ASN A 37 -4.28 2.77 6.72
N ILE A 38 -3.05 2.79 7.25
CA ILE A 38 -2.06 1.73 7.00
C ILE A 38 -2.54 0.39 7.60
N THR A 39 -2.98 0.37 8.85
CA THR A 39 -3.47 -0.86 9.50
C THR A 39 -4.69 -1.43 8.77
N SER A 40 -5.61 -0.57 8.34
CA SER A 40 -6.77 -0.96 7.53
C SER A 40 -6.32 -1.56 6.19
N ASP A 41 -5.38 -0.91 5.50
CA ASP A 41 -4.85 -1.41 4.23
C ASP A 41 -4.16 -2.77 4.39
N THR A 42 -3.40 -2.98 5.47
CA THR A 42 -2.74 -4.26 5.75
C THR A 42 -3.74 -5.39 5.90
N ALA A 43 -4.82 -5.20 6.67
CA ALA A 43 -5.84 -6.24 6.86
C ALA A 43 -6.54 -6.61 5.53
N VAL A 44 -6.84 -5.60 4.72
CA VAL A 44 -7.42 -5.78 3.38
C VAL A 44 -6.46 -6.52 2.44
N LEU A 45 -5.18 -6.17 2.48
CA LEU A 45 -4.14 -6.81 1.67
C LEU A 45 -3.89 -8.25 2.11
N GLU A 46 -3.96 -8.57 3.41
CA GLU A 46 -3.81 -9.94 3.90
C GLU A 46 -4.90 -10.84 3.31
N GLU A 47 -6.17 -10.40 3.37
CA GLU A 47 -7.29 -11.15 2.80
C GLU A 47 -7.15 -11.35 1.28
N ALA A 48 -6.78 -10.29 0.55
CA ALA A 48 -6.54 -10.36 -0.88
C ALA A 48 -5.33 -11.24 -1.24
N SER A 49 -4.28 -11.20 -0.42
CA SER A 49 -3.07 -12.01 -0.61
C SER A 49 -3.33 -13.49 -0.39
N ALA A 50 -4.23 -13.86 0.52
CA ALA A 50 -4.61 -15.26 0.76
C ALA A 50 -5.28 -15.86 -0.49
N ALA A 51 -6.20 -15.11 -1.09
CA ALA A 51 -6.87 -15.52 -2.34
C ALA A 51 -5.89 -15.54 -3.53
N ALA A 52 -5.00 -14.55 -3.65
CA ALA A 52 -3.96 -14.54 -4.66
C ALA A 52 -2.97 -15.71 -4.50
N ASN A 53 -2.61 -16.08 -3.26
CA ASN A 53 -1.72 -17.20 -2.97
C ASN A 53 -2.29 -18.55 -3.41
N ALA A 54 -3.61 -18.73 -3.36
CA ALA A 54 -4.26 -19.95 -3.87
C ALA A 54 -4.02 -20.12 -5.37
N VAL A 55 -3.95 -19.03 -6.13
CA VAL A 55 -3.62 -19.05 -7.57
C VAL A 55 -2.12 -19.21 -7.79
N ILE A 56 -1.31 -18.41 -7.08
CA ILE A 56 0.15 -18.35 -7.28
C ILE A 56 0.82 -19.68 -6.92
N ARG A 57 0.41 -20.33 -5.82
CA ARG A 57 1.01 -21.61 -5.38
C ARG A 57 0.65 -22.79 -6.28
N ASN A 58 -0.51 -22.70 -6.94
CA ASN A 58 -1.01 -23.73 -7.83
C ASN A 58 -0.77 -23.38 -9.29
N ASN A 59 0.15 -22.47 -9.61
CA ASN A 59 0.38 -21.99 -10.98
C ASN A 59 0.76 -23.07 -12.02
N MET A 60 1.06 -24.29 -11.57
CA MET A 60 1.30 -25.48 -12.41
C MET A 60 0.07 -26.40 -12.52
N ASP A 61 -0.96 -26.20 -11.70
CA ASP A 61 -2.22 -26.93 -11.68
C ASP A 61 -3.35 -26.03 -12.22
N CYS A 62 -3.56 -26.12 -13.53
CA CYS A 62 -4.45 -25.21 -14.23
C CYS A 62 -5.93 -25.39 -13.87
N ASP A 63 -6.33 -26.56 -13.41
CA ASP A 63 -7.69 -26.79 -12.91
C ASP A 63 -7.93 -26.02 -11.60
N THR A 64 -6.98 -26.09 -10.65
CA THR A 64 -7.04 -25.34 -9.40
C THR A 64 -6.95 -23.82 -9.63
N VAL A 65 -6.07 -23.39 -10.54
CA VAL A 65 -5.95 -21.96 -10.93
C VAL A 65 -7.25 -21.44 -11.51
N ASN A 66 -7.84 -22.14 -12.49
CA ASN A 66 -9.09 -21.72 -13.11
C ASN A 66 -10.27 -21.71 -12.12
N ALA A 67 -10.28 -22.63 -11.14
CA ALA A 67 -11.29 -22.64 -10.09
C ALA A 67 -11.11 -21.47 -9.09
N ALA A 68 -9.86 -21.14 -8.72
CA ALA A 68 -9.56 -20.11 -7.73
C ALA A 68 -9.52 -18.67 -8.31
N LEU A 69 -9.28 -18.53 -9.61
CA LEU A 69 -9.14 -17.24 -10.29
C LEU A 69 -10.32 -16.27 -10.12
N PRO A 70 -11.59 -16.70 -10.27
CA PRO A 70 -12.74 -15.81 -10.12
C PRO A 70 -12.83 -15.22 -8.71
N GLU A 71 -12.58 -16.04 -7.69
CA GLU A 71 -12.60 -15.59 -6.31
C GLU A 71 -11.42 -14.67 -6.01
N ALA A 72 -10.21 -15.01 -6.47
CA ALA A 72 -9.03 -14.17 -6.33
C ALA A 72 -9.22 -12.80 -6.96
N ASN A 73 -9.75 -12.73 -8.19
CA ASN A 73 -10.03 -11.46 -8.86
C ASN A 73 -11.06 -10.63 -8.09
N ARG A 74 -12.17 -11.26 -7.64
CA ARG A 74 -13.18 -10.57 -6.83
C ARG A 74 -12.58 -9.97 -5.56
N LYS A 75 -11.76 -10.73 -4.82
CA LYS A 75 -11.10 -10.24 -3.59
C LYS A 75 -10.09 -9.13 -3.87
N LEU A 76 -9.35 -9.21 -4.97
CA LEU A 76 -8.43 -8.15 -5.40
C LEU A 76 -9.17 -6.87 -5.82
N ASP A 77 -10.34 -6.97 -6.44
CA ASP A 77 -11.17 -5.80 -6.78
C ASP A 77 -11.88 -5.20 -5.56
N GLU A 78 -12.37 -6.04 -4.64
CA GLU A 78 -12.86 -5.58 -3.33
C GLU A 78 -11.77 -4.84 -2.55
N ALA A 79 -10.53 -5.34 -2.58
CA ALA A 79 -9.39 -4.67 -1.95
C ALA A 79 -9.07 -3.34 -2.62
N ALA A 80 -9.20 -3.22 -3.95
CA ALA A 80 -8.98 -1.96 -4.67
C ALA A 80 -9.92 -0.84 -4.19
N GLY A 81 -11.16 -1.18 -3.83
CA GLY A 81 -12.13 -0.22 -3.29
C GLY A 81 -11.90 0.17 -1.82
N LYS A 82 -11.09 -0.60 -1.08
CA LYS A 82 -10.88 -0.42 0.36
C LYS A 82 -9.52 0.19 0.71
N ILE A 83 -8.50 -0.01 -0.14
CA ILE A 83 -7.15 0.50 0.09
C ILE A 83 -7.09 2.02 -0.07
N ARG A 84 -6.49 2.68 0.92
CA ARG A 84 -6.44 4.14 1.03
C ARG A 84 -5.05 4.71 0.72
N THR A 85 -4.00 3.97 1.04
CA THR A 85 -2.62 4.43 0.91
C THR A 85 -2.03 4.12 -0.47
N PRO A 86 -1.09 4.97 -0.95
CA PRO A 86 -0.34 4.69 -2.18
C PRO A 86 0.47 3.38 -2.11
N ALA A 87 1.05 3.10 -0.94
CA ALA A 87 1.82 1.88 -0.72
C ALA A 87 0.94 0.64 -0.85
N GLY A 88 -0.25 0.66 -0.23
CA GLY A 88 -1.18 -0.45 -0.35
C GLY A 88 -1.65 -0.68 -1.79
N ARG A 89 -1.86 0.40 -2.56
CA ARG A 89 -2.22 0.29 -3.99
C ARG A 89 -1.10 -0.38 -4.79
N ALA A 90 0.15 0.01 -4.56
CA ALA A 90 1.29 -0.61 -5.22
C ALA A 90 1.41 -2.11 -4.91
N THR A 91 1.18 -2.51 -3.65
CA THR A 91 1.15 -3.92 -3.25
C THR A 91 0.01 -4.68 -3.94
N LEU A 92 -1.19 -4.09 -4.00
CA LEU A 92 -2.34 -4.71 -4.66
C LEU A 92 -2.10 -4.92 -6.16
N GLU A 93 -1.54 -3.92 -6.85
CA GLU A 93 -1.19 -4.04 -8.27
C GLU A 93 -0.16 -5.17 -8.51
N SER A 94 0.82 -5.32 -7.61
CA SER A 94 1.76 -6.44 -7.67
C SER A 94 1.07 -7.81 -7.52
N LEU A 95 0.10 -7.92 -6.61
CA LEU A 95 -0.69 -9.16 -6.45
C LEU A 95 -1.54 -9.45 -7.69
N LYS A 96 -2.21 -8.43 -8.25
CA LYS A 96 -2.97 -8.55 -9.51
C LYS A 96 -2.09 -9.01 -10.67
N ALA A 97 -0.89 -8.46 -10.79
CA ALA A 97 0.06 -8.86 -11.83
C ALA A 97 0.46 -10.33 -11.68
N GLN A 98 0.77 -10.79 -10.47
CA GLN A 98 1.13 -12.20 -10.22
C GLN A 98 -0.01 -13.17 -10.54
N VAL A 99 -1.24 -12.84 -10.12
CA VAL A 99 -2.43 -13.65 -10.44
C VAL A 99 -2.68 -13.69 -11.96
N ARG A 100 -2.49 -12.57 -12.66
CA ARG A 100 -2.61 -12.52 -14.11
C ARG A 100 -1.55 -13.39 -14.80
N THR A 101 -0.30 -13.35 -14.35
CA THR A 101 0.77 -14.21 -14.90
C THR A 101 0.44 -15.68 -14.70
N ALA A 102 -0.04 -16.08 -13.52
CA ALA A 102 -0.48 -17.44 -13.26
C ALA A 102 -1.66 -17.85 -14.17
N ALA A 103 -2.62 -16.96 -14.40
CA ALA A 103 -3.72 -17.18 -15.33
C ALA A 103 -3.26 -17.33 -16.79
N GLN A 104 -2.25 -16.57 -17.22
CA GLN A 104 -1.70 -16.66 -18.58
C GLN A 104 -0.99 -17.99 -18.82
N ASN A 105 -0.35 -18.56 -17.80
CA ASN A 105 0.27 -19.88 -17.87
C ASN A 105 -0.77 -21.01 -17.96
N CYS A 106 -2.01 -20.75 -17.52
CA CYS A 106 -3.11 -21.69 -17.49
C CYS A 106 -4.26 -21.19 -18.37
N PRO A 107 -4.16 -21.34 -19.70
CA PRO A 107 -5.21 -20.90 -20.60
C PRO A 107 -6.55 -21.55 -20.21
N PRO A 108 -7.67 -20.83 -20.36
CA PRO A 108 -8.98 -21.40 -20.07
C PRO A 108 -9.14 -22.67 -20.92
N GLY A 109 -9.67 -23.74 -20.33
CA GLY A 109 -9.69 -25.08 -20.94
C GLY A 109 -10.31 -25.15 -22.34
N ASP A 110 -11.08 -24.13 -22.74
CA ASP A 110 -11.63 -23.97 -24.09
C ASP A 110 -10.56 -23.66 -25.16
N VAL A 111 -9.44 -23.04 -24.80
CA VAL A 111 -8.36 -22.65 -25.73
C VAL A 111 -7.41 -23.82 -26.00
N VAL A 112 -7.17 -24.68 -25.02
CA VAL A 112 -6.30 -25.87 -25.16
C VAL A 112 -6.94 -26.92 -26.06
N ARG A 113 -8.28 -27.06 -26.02
CA ARG A 113 -9.00 -28.02 -26.87
C ARG A 113 -9.00 -27.65 -28.36
N GLN A 114 -8.62 -26.42 -28.72
CA GLN A 114 -8.65 -25.95 -30.11
C GLN A 114 -7.27 -25.96 -30.81
N GLN A 115 -6.20 -26.35 -30.14
CA GLN A 115 -4.91 -26.53 -30.82
C GLN A 115 -4.88 -27.87 -31.55
N PRO A 116 -4.86 -27.89 -32.90
CA PRO A 116 -4.57 -29.13 -33.64
C PRO A 116 -3.17 -29.63 -33.26
N PRO A 117 -2.93 -30.96 -33.24
CA PRO A 117 -1.62 -31.50 -32.95
C PRO A 117 -0.59 -30.97 -33.96
N PRO A 118 0.68 -30.75 -33.53
CA PRO A 118 1.74 -30.34 -34.44
C PRO A 118 1.97 -31.39 -35.54
N PRO A 119 2.39 -30.95 -36.75
CA PRO A 119 2.56 -31.82 -37.93
C PRO A 119 3.67 -32.87 -37.77
#